data_AF-D8PGE1-F1
#
_entry.id   AF-D8PGE1-F1
#
_cell.length_a   1.000
_cell.length_b   1.000
_cell.length_c   1.000
_cell.angle_alpha   90.00
_cell.angle_beta   90.00
_cell.angle_gamma   90.00
#
_symmetry.space_group_name_H-M   'P 1'
#
loop_
_entity.id
_entity.type
_entity.pdbx_description
1 polymer ?
#
loop_
_entity_poly.entity_id
_entity_poly.type
_entity_poly.pdbx_seq_one_letter_code
_entity_poly.pdbx_strand_id
1 'polypeptide(L)' 'MNEADTNVEHIDPALKAAGWGVVEGSHVLREYPIPLGRIEGCGWARVS' A
#
# COMPACT_ATOMS: atom_id res chain seq x y z
N MET A 1 13.57 3.69 17.62
CA MET A 1 13.89 3.41 16.21
C MET A 1 13.16 2.14 15.77
N ASN A 2 11.87 2.28 15.50
CA ASN A 2 11.02 1.26 14.90
C ASN A 2 10.67 1.65 13.45
N GLU A 3 9.84 0.87 12.77
CA GLU A 3 9.43 1.15 11.40
C GLU A 3 8.64 2.47 11.27
N ALA A 4 7.74 2.77 12.21
CA ALA A 4 6.97 4.01 12.23
C ALA A 4 7.87 5.23 12.44
N ASP A 5 8.86 5.13 13.33
CA ASP A 5 9.86 6.19 13.55
C ASP A 5 10.62 6.47 12.24
N THR A 6 11.05 5.43 11.52
CA THR A 6 11.81 5.59 10.27
C THR A 6 10.93 6.20 9.17
N ASN A 7 9.67 5.80 9.12
CA ASN A 7 8.65 6.31 8.22
C ASN A 7 8.46 7.83 8.36
N VAL A 8 8.32 8.31 9.59
CA VAL A 8 8.11 9.73 9.89
C VAL A 8 9.39 10.54 9.69
N GLU A 9 10.52 10.03 10.20
CA GLU A 9 11.76 10.82 10.26
C GLU A 9 12.49 10.88 8.91
N HIS A 10 12.32 9.87 8.04
CA HIS A 10 13.12 9.75 6.81
C HIS A 10 12.27 9.60 5.54
N ILE A 11 11.22 8.78 5.56
CA ILE A 11 10.47 8.43 4.34
C ILE A 11 9.52 9.55 3.93
N ASP A 12 8.69 10.06 4.85
CA ASP A 12 7.74 11.14 4.53
C ASP A 12 8.43 12.41 4.02
N PRO A 13 9.54 12.89 4.64
CA PRO A 13 10.28 14.04 4.13
C PRO A 13 10.82 13.81 2.72
N ALA A 14 11.34 12.62 2.42
CA ALA A 14 11.88 12.29 1.10
C ALA A 14 10.79 12.24 0.02
N LEU A 15 9.65 11.63 0.31
CA LEU A 15 8.50 11.60 -0.60
C LEU A 15 7.99 13.01 -0.90
N LYS A 16 7.84 13.83 0.14
CA LYS A 16 7.43 15.23 0.00
C LYS A 16 8.43 16.04 -0.82
N ALA A 17 9.73 15.88 -0.57
CA ALA A 17 10.79 16.54 -1.32
C ALA A 17 10.81 16.13 -2.80
N ALA A 18 10.44 14.89 -3.10
CA ALA A 18 10.25 14.39 -4.46
C ALA A 18 8.93 14.83 -5.12
N GLY A 19 8.09 15.61 -4.42
CA GLY A 19 6.83 16.14 -4.93
C GLY A 19 5.61 15.23 -4.76
N TRP A 20 5.77 14.06 -4.11
CA TRP A 20 4.67 13.15 -3.85
C TRP A 20 3.74 13.74 -2.78
N GLY A 21 2.43 13.70 -3.02
CA GLY A 21 1.42 14.31 -2.13
C GLY A 21 1.45 15.84 -2.09
N VAL A 22 2.26 16.49 -2.95
CA VAL A 22 2.37 17.96 -3.05
C VAL A 22 1.93 18.45 -4.43
N VAL A 23 2.31 17.75 -5.50
CA VAL A 23 1.85 18.05 -6.86
C VAL A 23 0.36 17.73 -6.97
N GLU A 24 -0.39 18.56 -7.69
CA GLU A 24 -1.82 18.35 -7.92
C GLU A 24 -2.08 16.97 -8.54
N GLY A 25 -3.08 16.24 -8.02
CA GLY A 25 -3.36 14.85 -8.38
C GLY A 25 -2.41 13.80 -7.76
N SER A 26 -1.40 14.20 -6.98
CA SER A 26 -0.49 13.28 -6.29
C SER A 26 -1.00 12.90 -4.90
N HIS A 27 -0.84 11.63 -4.52
CA HIS A 27 -1.24 11.12 -3.22
C HIS A 27 -0.19 10.15 -2.65
N VAL A 28 -0.05 10.15 -1.33
CA VAL A 28 0.71 9.15 -0.57
C VAL A 28 -0.29 8.34 0.25
N LEU A 29 -0.42 7.05 -0.06
CA LEU A 29 -1.32 6.13 0.65
C LEU A 29 -0.48 5.11 1.40
N ARG A 30 -0.56 5.14 2.73
CA ARG A 30 0.13 4.19 3.60
C ARG A 30 -0.73 2.95 3.80
N GLU A 31 -0.05 1.80 3.88
CA GLU A 31 -0.69 0.51 4.17
C GLU A 31 -1.89 0.23 3.25
N TYR A 32 -1.82 0.73 2.01
CA TYR A 32 -2.94 0.64 1.08
C TYR A 32 -3.12 -0.83 0.67
N PRO A 33 -4.28 -1.45 1.01
CA PRO A 33 -4.53 -2.82 0.60
C PRO A 33 -4.79 -2.85 -0.91
N ILE A 34 -3.78 -3.26 -1.66
CA ILE A 34 -3.89 -3.52 -3.10
C ILE A 34 -4.69 -4.81 -3.39
N PRO A 35 -4.47 -5.93 -2.69
CA PRO A 35 -5.22 -7.15 -2.98
C PRO A 35 -6.62 -7.11 -2.34
N LEU A 36 -7.63 -7.56 -3.08
CA LEU A 36 -9.00 -7.76 -2.61
C LEU A 36 -9.19 -9.04 -1.78
N GLY A 37 -8.10 -9.60 -1.24
CA GLY A 37 -8.07 -10.92 -0.60
C GLY A 37 -7.64 -12.04 -1.55
N ARG A 38 -7.70 -13.28 -1.06
CA ARG A 38 -7.31 -14.47 -1.80
C ARG A 38 -8.43 -14.88 -2.76
N ILE A 39 -8.09 -15.16 -4.02
CA ILE A 39 -9.03 -15.76 -4.95
C ILE A 39 -9.27 -17.22 -4.52
N GLU A 40 -10.48 -17.54 -4.09
CA GLU A 40 -10.90 -18.91 -3.78
C GLU A 40 -11.61 -19.48 -5.01
N GLY A 41 -11.02 -20.49 -5.65
CA GLY A 41 -11.68 -21.18 -6.77
C GLY A 41 -12.84 -22.04 -6.25
N CYS A 42 -14.00 -22.02 -6.92
CA CYS A 42 -15.01 -23.07 -6.75
C CYS A 42 -14.36 -24.39 -7.15
N GLY A 43 -14.01 -25.22 -6.17
CA GLY A 43 -13.50 -26.57 -6.39
C GLY A 43 -14.40 -27.29 -7.38
N TRP A 44 -13.81 -27.83 -8.45
CA TRP A 44 -14.51 -28.57 -9.49
C TRP A 44 -15.50 -29.54 -8.84
N ALA A 45 -16.79 -29.39 -9.16
CA ALA A 45 -17.81 -30.35 -8.80
C ALA A 45 -17.39 -31.72 -9.39
N ARG A 46 -16.93 -32.63 -8.56
CA ARG A 46 -17.01 -34.05 -8.89
C ARG A 46 -18.39 -34.50 -8.48
N VAL A 47 -19.24 -34.63 -9.50
CA VAL A 47 -20.39 -35.53 -9.44
C VAL A 47 -19.83 -36.94 -9.28
N SER A 48 -20.18 -37.58 -8.17
CA SER A 48 -20.21 -39.03 -8.01
C SER A 48 -21.49 -39.38 -7.27
#